data_AF-A0AAJ1I3X8-F1
#
_entry.id   AF-A0AAJ1I3X8-F1
#
_cell.length_a   1.000
_cell.length_b   1.000
_cell.length_c   1.000
_cell.angle_alpha   90.00
_cell.angle_beta   90.00
_cell.angle_gamma   90.00
#
_symmetry.space_group_name_H-M   'P 1'
#
loop_
_entity.id
_entity.type
_entity.pdbx_description
1 polymer ?
#
loop_
_entity_poly.entity_id
_entity_poly.type
_entity_poly.pdbx_seq_one_letter_code
_entity_poly.pdbx_strand_id
1 'polypeptide(L)'
;MSDPHATDWLLEELGATMELSGQQVRPAALLLLAEDLAHIDKPVLRLALARIRAEHRGPILTGTVLQYVDHAMGRMLPAEAYALALTSADQQATVVWTDEIAQAWAVAAPLLDAGDKFGARQAFIEAYGRITGEARALRRRPVVQVSLGHDPEARTRAVQEAITAGRLPGGLEGLTDDLREQLQLPAPRAALALPAPESMPSGPKREVLSKLAALREAFALKAARFTPVQVQARAGRMRLSQAKRRAAAAVAQHQQGSQP
;
A
#
# COMPACT_ATOMS: atom_id res chain seq x y z
N MET A 1 8.26 20.66 -23.89
CA MET A 1 8.48 19.79 -25.05
C MET A 1 8.10 18.39 -24.62
N SER A 2 6.97 17.89 -25.11
CA SER A 2 6.54 16.50 -24.88
C SER A 2 7.53 15.58 -25.58
N ASP A 3 8.05 14.58 -24.86
CA ASP A 3 8.93 13.57 -25.43
C ASP A 3 8.13 12.72 -26.43
N PRO A 4 8.45 12.73 -27.74
CA PRO A 4 7.68 12.02 -28.77
C PRO A 4 7.49 10.54 -28.44
N HIS A 5 8.53 9.91 -27.88
CA HIS A 5 8.50 8.51 -27.47
C HIS A 5 7.57 8.24 -26.27
N ALA A 6 7.33 9.25 -25.44
CA ALA A 6 6.39 9.13 -24.32
C ALA A 6 4.94 9.17 -24.82
N THR A 7 4.64 10.01 -25.82
CA THR A 7 3.32 10.09 -26.43
C THR A 7 2.98 8.81 -27.21
N ASP A 8 3.92 8.28 -28.00
CA ASP A 8 3.72 7.03 -28.75
C ASP A 8 3.38 5.85 -27.83
N TRP A 9 4.14 5.69 -26.75
CA TRP A 9 3.88 4.67 -25.73
C TRP A 9 2.48 4.80 -25.11
N LEU A 10 2.03 6.02 -24.82
CA LEU A 10 0.74 6.25 -24.18
C LEU A 10 -0.41 5.91 -25.13
N LEU A 11 -0.28 6.24 -26.41
CA LEU A 11 -1.26 5.88 -27.44
C LEU A 11 -1.38 4.36 -27.58
N GLU A 12 -0.25 3.65 -27.62
CA GLU A 12 -0.23 2.19 -27.71
C GLU A 12 -0.89 1.51 -26.50
N GLU A 13 -0.48 1.88 -25.28
CA GLU A 13 -1.03 1.28 -24.06
C GLU A 13 -2.51 1.60 -23.88
N LEU A 14 -2.92 2.84 -24.18
CA LEU A 14 -4.28 3.26 -23.98
C LEU A 14 -5.21 2.65 -25.04
N GLY A 15 -4.77 2.62 -26.30
CA GLY A 15 -5.46 1.90 -27.38
C GLY A 15 -5.66 0.42 -27.03
N ALA A 16 -4.60 -0.28 -26.65
CA ALA A 16 -4.68 -1.69 -26.25
C ALA A 16 -5.61 -1.91 -25.03
N THR A 17 -5.59 -0.99 -24.07
CA THR A 17 -6.46 -1.06 -22.89
C THR A 17 -7.93 -0.85 -23.26
N MET A 18 -8.23 0.09 -24.16
CA MET A 18 -9.59 0.31 -24.68
C MET A 18 -10.11 -0.88 -25.47
N GLU A 19 -9.28 -1.48 -26.33
CA GLU A 19 -9.63 -2.67 -27.11
C GLU A 19 -9.91 -3.88 -26.20
N LEU A 20 -9.10 -4.08 -25.16
CA LEU A 20 -9.32 -5.15 -24.18
C LEU A 20 -10.65 -4.98 -23.43
N SER A 21 -11.05 -3.74 -23.15
CA SER A 21 -12.35 -3.41 -22.55
C SER A 21 -13.51 -3.46 -23.56
N GLY A 22 -13.27 -3.83 -24.81
CA GLY A 22 -14.29 -3.96 -25.86
C GLY A 22 -14.72 -2.62 -26.48
N GLN A 23 -13.98 -1.54 -26.22
CA GLN A 23 -14.27 -0.22 -26.77
C GLN A 23 -13.52 -0.01 -28.09
N GLN A 24 -14.24 0.42 -29.12
CA GLN A 24 -13.62 0.78 -30.40
C GLN A 24 -12.78 2.05 -30.26
N VAL A 25 -11.54 1.97 -30.73
CA VAL A 25 -10.59 3.08 -30.70
C VAL A 25 -10.77 3.97 -31.92
N ARG A 26 -11.09 5.25 -31.71
CA ARG A 26 -11.10 6.27 -32.77
C ARG A 26 -9.78 7.06 -32.70
N PRO A 27 -8.96 7.09 -33.75
CA PRO A 27 -7.62 7.70 -33.69
C PRO A 27 -7.60 9.14 -33.18
N ALA A 28 -8.51 9.99 -33.65
CA ALA A 28 -8.59 11.38 -33.22
C ALA A 28 -8.96 11.53 -31.72
N ALA A 29 -9.84 10.68 -31.21
CA ALA A 29 -10.22 10.70 -29.79
C ALA A 29 -9.10 10.16 -28.89
N LEU A 30 -8.39 9.13 -29.36
CA LEU A 30 -7.23 8.56 -28.67
C LEU A 30 -6.10 9.59 -28.52
N LEU A 31 -5.83 10.38 -29.58
CA LEU A 31 -4.84 11.45 -29.55
C LEU A 31 -5.17 12.54 -28.52
N LEU A 32 -6.41 13.04 -28.53
CA LEU A 32 -6.85 14.05 -27.56
C LEU A 32 -6.75 13.54 -26.13
N LEU A 33 -7.16 12.30 -25.89
CA LEU A 33 -7.10 11.70 -24.56
C LEU A 33 -5.64 11.51 -24.10
N ALA A 34 -4.73 11.09 -24.99
CA ALA A 34 -3.32 10.98 -24.67
C ALA A 34 -2.67 12.35 -24.40
N GLU A 35 -3.05 13.39 -25.14
CA GLU A 35 -2.59 14.76 -24.91
C GLU A 35 -3.03 15.29 -23.54
N ASP A 36 -4.30 15.06 -23.17
CA ASP A 36 -4.83 15.42 -21.85
C ASP A 36 -4.04 14.77 -20.71
N LEU A 37 -3.55 13.55 -20.90
CA LEU A 37 -2.83 12.77 -19.89
C LEU A 37 -1.30 12.91 -19.94
N ALA A 38 -0.74 13.57 -20.97
CA ALA A 38 0.70 13.64 -21.20
C ALA A 38 1.51 14.30 -20.07
N HIS A 39 0.85 15.06 -19.21
CA HIS A 39 1.45 15.72 -18.05
C HIS A 39 1.63 14.81 -16.83
N ILE A 40 1.07 13.59 -16.85
CA ILE A 40 1.12 12.63 -15.74
C ILE A 40 2.33 11.70 -15.94
N ASP A 41 3.02 11.39 -14.84
CA ASP A 41 4.18 10.52 -14.86
C ASP A 41 3.84 9.13 -15.42
N LYS A 42 4.65 8.66 -16.38
CA LYS A 42 4.58 7.32 -16.97
C LYS A 42 4.40 6.17 -15.95
N PRO A 43 5.15 6.08 -14.83
CA PRO A 43 4.93 5.02 -13.84
C PRO A 43 3.52 5.04 -13.21
N VAL A 44 2.97 6.22 -12.96
CA VAL A 44 1.62 6.38 -12.39
C VAL A 44 0.56 5.96 -13.40
N LEU A 45 0.70 6.40 -14.66
CA LEU A 45 -0.19 5.98 -15.75
C LEU A 45 -0.17 4.47 -15.97
N ARG A 46 1.02 3.83 -15.90
CA ARG A 46 1.12 2.36 -16.01
C ARG A 46 0.34 1.65 -14.91
N LEU A 47 0.47 2.10 -13.67
CA LEU A 47 -0.26 1.51 -12.54
C LEU A 47 -1.78 1.71 -12.70
N ALA A 48 -2.20 2.91 -13.12
CA ALA A 48 -3.61 3.23 -13.35
C ALA A 48 -4.21 2.37 -14.47
N LEU A 49 -3.55 2.29 -15.64
CA LEU A 49 -4.01 1.47 -16.77
C LEU A 49 -4.04 -0.03 -16.43
N ALA A 50 -3.07 -0.52 -15.67
CA ALA A 50 -3.07 -1.91 -15.20
C ALA A 50 -4.29 -2.23 -14.32
N ARG A 51 -4.67 -1.31 -13.42
CA ARG A 51 -5.88 -1.43 -12.60
C ARG A 51 -7.16 -1.33 -13.42
N ILE A 52 -7.22 -0.41 -14.39
CA ILE A 52 -8.37 -0.30 -15.31
C ILE A 52 -8.62 -1.63 -16.01
N ARG A 53 -7.56 -2.28 -16.52
CA ARG A 53 -7.68 -3.60 -17.18
C ARG A 53 -8.17 -4.71 -16.24
N ALA A 54 -7.90 -4.61 -14.94
CA ALA A 54 -8.26 -5.63 -13.96
C ALA A 54 -9.68 -5.44 -13.39
N GLU A 55 -10.10 -4.20 -13.15
CA GLU A 55 -11.25 -3.87 -12.31
C GLU A 55 -12.36 -3.11 -13.04
N HIS A 56 -12.02 -2.24 -14.00
CA HIS A 56 -13.00 -1.35 -14.62
C HIS A 56 -13.86 -2.09 -15.64
N ARG A 57 -15.17 -1.83 -15.59
CA ARG A 57 -16.12 -2.32 -16.59
C ARG A 57 -16.91 -1.15 -17.15
N GLY A 58 -16.77 -0.92 -18.44
CA GLY A 58 -17.46 0.16 -19.14
C GLY A 58 -16.51 0.97 -20.02
N PRO A 59 -16.99 2.09 -20.58
CA PRO A 59 -16.17 2.94 -21.43
C PRO A 59 -15.04 3.56 -20.62
N ILE A 60 -13.86 3.58 -21.24
CA ILE A 60 -12.68 4.30 -20.76
C ILE A 60 -12.75 5.70 -21.37
N LEU A 61 -12.99 6.67 -20.50
CA LEU A 61 -12.98 8.10 -20.80
C LEU A 61 -11.81 8.76 -20.06
N THR A 62 -11.46 10.00 -20.42
CA THR A 62 -10.43 10.78 -19.72
C THR A 62 -10.71 10.81 -18.21
N GLY A 63 -11.96 11.04 -17.81
CA GLY A 63 -12.37 11.05 -16.40
C GLY A 63 -12.14 9.72 -15.68
N THR A 64 -12.33 8.58 -16.37
CA THR A 64 -12.03 7.25 -15.83
C THR A 64 -10.54 7.12 -15.56
N VAL A 65 -9.69 7.47 -16.53
CA VAL A 65 -8.23 7.35 -16.36
C VAL A 65 -7.75 8.25 -15.23
N LEU A 66 -8.25 9.50 -15.17
CA LEU A 66 -7.93 10.43 -14.09
C LEU A 66 -8.36 9.90 -12.72
N GLN A 67 -9.51 9.24 -12.60
CA GLN A 67 -9.94 8.62 -11.33
C GLN A 67 -8.97 7.53 -10.85
N TYR A 68 -8.50 6.66 -11.75
CA TYR A 68 -7.53 5.63 -11.39
C TYR A 68 -6.13 6.21 -11.13
N VAL A 69 -5.75 7.28 -11.83
CA VAL A 69 -4.52 8.03 -11.56
C VAL A 69 -4.57 8.68 -10.18
N ASP A 70 -5.68 9.34 -9.83
CA ASP A 70 -5.89 9.94 -8.51
C ASP A 70 -5.73 8.89 -7.41
N HIS A 71 -6.35 7.72 -7.59
CA HIS A 71 -6.22 6.62 -6.65
C HIS A 71 -4.77 6.08 -6.57
N ALA A 72 -4.06 6.01 -7.69
CA ALA A 72 -2.63 5.65 -7.73
C ALA A 72 -1.74 6.70 -7.05
N MET A 73 -2.14 7.97 -7.03
CA MET A 73 -1.46 9.08 -6.35
C MET A 73 -1.85 9.21 -4.87
N GLY A 74 -2.76 8.36 -4.36
CA GLY A 74 -3.19 8.36 -2.97
C GLY A 74 -4.38 9.27 -2.66
N ARG A 75 -5.06 9.85 -3.66
CA ARG A 75 -6.33 10.54 -3.42
C ARG A 75 -7.42 9.52 -3.12
N MET A 76 -8.07 9.70 -1.97
CA MET A 76 -9.16 8.84 -1.51
C MET A 76 -10.49 9.26 -2.12
N LEU A 77 -11.43 8.31 -2.21
CA LEU A 77 -12.80 8.62 -2.57
C LEU A 77 -13.45 9.50 -1.48
N PRO A 78 -14.43 10.36 -1.83
CA PRO A 78 -15.02 11.29 -0.86
C PRO A 78 -15.54 10.63 0.43
N ALA A 79 -16.15 9.44 0.32
CA ALA A 79 -16.66 8.71 1.47
C ALA A 79 -15.53 8.14 2.37
N GLU A 80 -14.45 7.64 1.76
CA GLU A 80 -13.28 7.12 2.50
C GLU A 80 -12.52 8.26 3.16
N ALA A 81 -12.34 9.36 2.44
CA ALA A 81 -11.75 10.60 2.94
C ALA A 81 -12.52 11.14 4.14
N TYR A 82 -13.86 11.15 4.08
CA TYR A 82 -14.70 11.55 5.20
C TYR A 82 -14.56 10.61 6.40
N ALA A 83 -14.55 9.29 6.17
CA ALA A 83 -14.39 8.31 7.24
C ALA A 83 -13.03 8.47 7.94
N LEU A 84 -11.96 8.74 7.18
CA LEU A 84 -10.65 9.04 7.73
C LEU A 84 -10.64 10.38 8.49
N ALA A 85 -11.27 11.42 7.94
CA ALA A 85 -11.34 12.72 8.61
C ALA A 85 -12.16 12.64 9.90
N LEU A 86 -13.20 11.81 9.94
CA LEU A 86 -14.00 11.61 11.15
C LEU A 86 -13.18 11.04 12.31
N THR A 87 -12.12 10.24 12.05
CA THR A 87 -11.26 9.75 13.13
C THR A 87 -10.44 10.87 13.77
N SER A 88 -10.24 12.01 13.10
CA SER A 88 -9.57 13.18 13.69
C SER A 88 -10.49 14.02 14.57
N ALA A 89 -11.79 13.74 14.61
CA ALA A 89 -12.71 14.42 15.52
C ALA A 89 -12.37 14.11 17.00
N ASP A 90 -11.76 12.95 17.25
CA ASP A 90 -11.15 12.65 18.54
C ASP A 90 -9.79 13.37 18.65
N GLN A 91 -9.70 14.35 19.56
CA GLN A 91 -8.50 15.16 19.77
C GLN A 91 -7.27 14.34 20.22
N GLN A 92 -7.49 13.10 20.68
CA GLN A 92 -6.41 12.18 21.03
C GLN A 92 -5.86 11.43 19.82
N ALA A 93 -6.63 11.31 18.74
CA ALA A 93 -6.27 10.51 17.59
C ALA A 93 -5.27 11.24 16.68
N THR A 94 -4.22 10.51 16.28
CA THR A 94 -3.30 10.94 15.23
C THR A 94 -3.80 10.43 13.90
N VAL A 95 -3.90 11.30 12.90
CA VAL A 95 -4.41 10.94 11.56
C VAL A 95 -3.42 11.36 10.49
N VAL A 96 -3.05 10.42 9.62
CA VAL A 96 -2.27 10.68 8.41
C VAL A 96 -3.23 10.81 7.23
N TRP A 97 -3.37 12.01 6.70
CA TRP A 97 -4.29 12.37 5.62
C TRP A 97 -3.61 13.27 4.59
N THR A 98 -4.35 13.80 3.61
CA THR A 98 -3.82 14.76 2.64
C THR A 98 -4.24 16.19 2.99
N ASP A 99 -3.51 17.17 2.48
CA ASP A 99 -3.85 18.59 2.57
C ASP A 99 -5.26 18.89 2.04
N GLU A 100 -5.68 18.20 0.99
CA GLU A 100 -7.03 18.31 0.41
C GLU A 100 -8.11 17.83 1.39
N ILE A 101 -7.85 16.73 2.12
CA ILE A 101 -8.75 16.20 3.14
C ILE A 101 -8.81 17.16 4.33
N ALA A 102 -7.67 17.68 4.78
CA ALA A 102 -7.60 18.61 5.90
C ALA A 102 -8.39 19.91 5.61
N GLN A 103 -8.24 20.46 4.40
CA GLN A 103 -8.99 21.64 3.97
C GLN A 103 -10.50 21.39 3.89
N ALA A 104 -10.92 20.24 3.37
CA ALA A 104 -12.33 19.86 3.34
C ALA A 104 -12.89 19.63 4.76
N TRP A 105 -12.09 19.05 5.66
CA TRP A 105 -12.47 18.82 7.05
C TRP A 105 -12.69 20.13 7.81
N ALA A 106 -11.87 21.16 7.57
CA ALA A 106 -12.04 22.47 8.20
C ALA A 106 -13.42 23.11 7.95
N VAL A 107 -14.07 22.78 6.81
CA VAL A 107 -15.44 23.24 6.50
C VAL A 107 -16.50 22.41 7.22
N ALA A 108 -16.26 21.10 7.37
CA ALA A 108 -17.22 20.16 7.93
C ALA A 108 -17.20 20.07 9.46
N ALA A 109 -16.04 20.27 10.09
CA ALA A 109 -15.85 20.14 11.53
C ALA A 109 -16.81 21.02 12.36
N PRO A 110 -17.02 22.32 12.03
CA PRO A 110 -17.94 23.16 12.81
C PRO A 110 -19.41 22.68 12.77
N LEU A 111 -19.84 22.08 11.65
CA LEU A 111 -21.18 21.51 11.53
C LEU A 111 -21.33 20.24 12.36
N LEU A 112 -20.26 19.45 12.43
CA LEU A 112 -20.22 18.26 13.28
C LEU A 112 -20.26 18.63 14.77
N ASP A 113 -19.52 19.66 15.17
CA ASP A 113 -19.52 20.19 16.54
C ASP A 113 -20.88 20.76 16.94
N ALA A 114 -21.62 21.34 15.99
CA ALA A 114 -23.01 21.76 16.17
C ALA A 114 -24.01 20.59 16.24
N GLY A 115 -23.56 19.35 16.03
CA GLY A 115 -24.36 18.14 16.09
C GLY A 115 -25.01 17.71 14.76
N ASP A 116 -24.82 18.48 13.67
CA ASP A 116 -25.37 18.16 12.35
C ASP A 116 -24.45 17.22 11.56
N LYS A 117 -24.58 15.92 11.84
CA LYS A 117 -23.79 14.87 11.18
C LYS A 117 -24.06 14.76 9.68
N PHE A 118 -25.29 15.01 9.24
CA PHE A 118 -25.66 14.92 7.83
C PHE A 118 -25.13 16.13 7.06
N GLY A 119 -25.32 17.33 7.61
CA GLY A 119 -24.77 18.56 7.05
C GLY A 119 -23.24 18.53 6.98
N ALA A 120 -22.56 18.07 8.04
CA ALA A 120 -21.11 17.91 8.05
C ALA A 120 -20.62 17.00 6.92
N ARG A 121 -21.27 15.84 6.72
CA ARG A 121 -20.91 14.92 5.64
C ARG A 121 -21.13 15.53 4.26
N GLN A 122 -22.26 16.20 4.03
CA GLN A 122 -22.53 16.83 2.73
C GLN A 122 -21.56 17.97 2.45
N ALA A 123 -21.34 18.85 3.42
CA ALA A 123 -20.38 19.95 3.31
C ALA A 123 -18.97 19.44 3.03
N PHE A 124 -18.55 18.34 3.68
CA PHE A 124 -17.27 17.70 3.40
C PHE A 124 -17.17 17.23 1.95
N ILE A 125 -18.16 16.46 1.47
CA ILE A 125 -18.14 15.87 0.13
C ILE A 125 -18.10 16.97 -0.94
N GLU A 126 -18.89 18.02 -0.77
CA GLU A 126 -18.90 19.17 -1.70
C GLU A 126 -17.57 19.94 -1.67
N ALA A 127 -17.05 20.25 -0.48
CA ALA A 127 -15.78 20.96 -0.33
C ALA A 127 -14.62 20.14 -0.91
N TYR A 128 -14.56 18.85 -0.60
CA TYR A 128 -13.52 17.94 -1.11
C TYR A 128 -13.60 17.78 -2.63
N GLY A 129 -14.81 17.68 -3.20
CA GLY A 129 -15.01 17.64 -4.65
C GLY A 129 -14.49 18.90 -5.35
N ARG A 130 -14.77 20.09 -4.77
CA ARG A 130 -14.27 21.36 -5.29
C ARG A 130 -12.74 21.45 -5.20
N ILE A 131 -12.16 21.15 -4.03
CA ILE A 131 -10.71 21.24 -3.78
C ILE A 131 -9.94 20.27 -4.70
N THR A 132 -10.38 19.02 -4.81
CA THR A 132 -9.75 18.03 -5.70
C THR A 132 -9.90 18.43 -7.17
N GLY A 133 -11.04 19.02 -7.56
CA GLY A 133 -11.25 19.57 -8.90
C GLY A 133 -10.28 20.71 -9.23
N GLU A 134 -10.13 21.68 -8.34
CA GLU A 134 -9.15 22.78 -8.48
C GLU A 134 -7.72 22.23 -8.53
N ALA A 135 -7.39 21.27 -7.68
CA ALA A 135 -6.06 20.66 -7.65
C ALA A 135 -5.75 19.88 -8.95
N ARG A 136 -6.74 19.20 -9.54
CA ARG A 136 -6.61 18.59 -10.88
C ARG A 136 -6.37 19.63 -11.96
N ALA A 137 -7.14 20.72 -11.97
CA ALA A 137 -6.99 21.80 -12.93
C ALA A 137 -5.59 22.44 -12.87
N LEU A 138 -5.04 22.57 -11.65
CA LEU A 138 -3.70 23.09 -11.40
C LEU A 138 -2.59 22.02 -11.44
N ARG A 139 -2.91 20.77 -11.77
CA ARG A 139 -1.97 19.62 -11.81
C ARG A 139 -1.17 19.44 -10.52
N ARG A 140 -1.78 19.76 -9.38
CA ARG A 140 -1.17 19.60 -8.05
C ARG A 140 -1.36 18.17 -7.55
N ARG A 141 -0.33 17.64 -6.91
CA ARG A 141 -0.37 16.35 -6.22
C ARG A 141 -0.88 16.56 -4.79
N PRO A 142 -1.65 15.62 -4.23
CA PRO A 142 -1.99 15.67 -2.82
C PRO A 142 -0.71 15.60 -1.99
N VAL A 143 -0.62 16.47 -0.97
CA VAL A 143 0.49 16.48 -0.04
C VAL A 143 0.07 15.72 1.21
N VAL A 144 0.83 14.70 1.59
CA VAL A 144 0.56 13.94 2.81
C VAL A 144 0.91 14.80 4.03
N GLN A 145 -0.02 14.89 4.97
CA GLN A 145 0.08 15.63 6.21
C GLN A 145 -0.31 14.72 7.39
N VAL A 146 0.27 14.99 8.57
CA VAL A 146 -0.09 14.28 9.80
C VAL A 146 -0.69 15.27 10.78
N SER A 147 -1.94 15.03 11.17
CA SER A 147 -2.54 15.68 12.32
C SER A 147 -2.10 14.93 13.57
N LEU A 148 -1.30 15.59 14.41
CA LEU A 148 -0.73 14.99 15.63
C LEU A 148 -1.74 15.06 16.77
N GLY A 149 -2.19 13.89 17.25
CA GLY A 149 -2.96 13.76 18.48
C GLY A 149 -2.07 13.90 19.72
N HIS A 150 -2.65 14.06 20.91
CA HIS A 150 -1.87 14.24 22.15
C HIS A 150 -1.22 12.93 22.65
N ASP A 151 -1.69 11.76 22.21
CA ASP A 151 -1.19 10.45 22.64
C ASP A 151 0.05 9.97 21.85
N PRO A 152 1.21 9.76 22.50
CA PRO A 152 2.45 9.31 21.87
C PRO A 152 2.41 7.88 21.30
N GLU A 153 1.66 6.96 21.92
CA GLU A 153 1.53 5.59 21.41
C GLU A 153 0.63 5.53 20.18
N ALA A 154 -0.48 6.28 20.21
CA ALA A 154 -1.36 6.44 19.06
C ALA A 154 -0.66 7.07 17.85
N ARG A 155 0.28 8.01 18.06
CA ARG A 155 1.09 8.59 16.97
C ARG A 155 1.89 7.53 16.23
N THR A 156 2.62 6.71 16.97
CA THR A 156 3.50 5.68 16.39
C THR A 156 2.68 4.65 15.62
N ARG A 157 1.53 4.23 16.18
CA ARG A 157 0.61 3.30 15.51
C ARG A 157 0.02 3.89 14.23
N ALA A 158 -0.48 5.12 14.27
CA ALA A 158 -1.11 5.77 13.12
C ALA A 158 -0.12 5.94 11.95
N VAL A 159 1.14 6.26 12.24
CA VAL A 159 2.18 6.36 11.21
C VAL A 159 2.54 4.98 10.65
N GLN A 160 2.67 3.96 11.50
CA GLN A 160 2.94 2.60 11.04
C GLN A 160 1.81 2.04 10.18
N GLU A 161 0.55 2.32 10.54
CA GLU A 161 -0.64 1.99 9.75
C GLU A 161 -0.64 2.72 8.40
N ALA A 162 -0.28 4.00 8.38
CA ALA A 162 -0.19 4.77 7.14
C ALA A 162 0.90 4.26 6.19
N ILE A 163 2.05 3.81 6.73
CA ILE A 163 3.12 3.16 5.95
C ILE A 163 2.61 1.82 5.40
N THR A 164 2.01 0.99 6.25
CA THR A 164 1.50 -0.34 5.86
C THR A 164 0.37 -0.22 4.81
N ALA A 165 -0.46 0.80 4.92
CA ALA A 165 -1.53 1.11 3.96
C ALA A 165 -1.02 1.77 2.66
N GLY A 166 0.30 2.01 2.52
CA GLY A 166 0.89 2.63 1.33
C GLY A 166 0.59 4.12 1.17
N ARG A 167 0.06 4.78 2.20
CA ARG A 167 -0.19 6.24 2.21
C ARG A 167 1.11 7.03 2.39
N LEU A 168 2.14 6.40 2.95
CA LEU A 168 3.50 6.89 3.03
C LEU A 168 4.45 5.95 2.27
N PRO A 169 4.46 6.01 0.92
CA PRO A 169 5.26 5.09 0.10
C PRO A 169 6.79 5.29 0.30
N GLY A 170 7.21 6.47 0.76
CA GLY A 170 8.60 6.77 1.15
C GLY A 170 8.89 6.56 2.65
N GLY A 171 7.97 5.94 3.40
CA GLY A 171 8.10 5.83 4.86
C GLY A 171 8.15 7.20 5.56
N LEU A 172 8.95 7.29 6.62
CA LEU A 172 9.18 8.54 7.37
C LEU A 172 10.00 9.59 6.59
N GLU A 173 10.65 9.19 5.50
CA GLU A 173 11.50 10.08 4.69
C GLU A 173 10.68 11.01 3.81
N GLY A 174 9.44 10.63 3.46
CA GLY A 174 8.50 11.46 2.70
C GLY A 174 7.78 12.54 3.53
N LEU A 175 8.01 12.60 4.84
CA LEU A 175 7.47 13.62 5.73
C LEU A 175 8.47 14.78 5.87
N THR A 176 7.95 15.99 6.13
CA THR A 176 8.78 17.17 6.45
C THR A 176 9.64 16.90 7.68
N ASP A 177 10.86 17.43 7.70
CA ASP A 177 11.82 17.19 8.78
C ASP A 177 11.25 17.60 10.15
N ASP A 178 10.50 18.69 10.24
CA ASP A 178 9.78 19.12 11.45
C ASP A 178 8.80 18.07 11.97
N LEU A 179 8.07 17.41 11.07
CA LEU A 179 7.10 16.38 11.41
C LEU A 179 7.81 15.08 11.82
N ARG A 180 8.95 14.79 11.18
CA ARG A 180 9.81 13.67 11.54
C ARG A 180 10.37 13.87 12.95
N GLU A 181 10.78 15.09 13.31
CA GLU A 181 11.22 15.44 14.66
C GLU A 181 10.08 15.35 15.69
N GLN A 182 8.87 15.81 15.35
CA GLN A 182 7.70 15.74 16.24
C GLN A 182 7.15 14.31 16.42
N LEU A 183 7.35 13.44 15.43
CA LEU A 183 7.06 12.00 15.50
C LEU A 183 8.20 11.21 16.18
N GLN A 184 9.41 11.75 16.19
CA GLN A 184 10.51 11.27 17.02
C GLN A 184 10.30 11.69 18.48
N LEU A 185 9.40 11.00 19.17
CA LEU A 185 9.66 10.76 20.58
C LEU A 185 10.81 9.74 20.64
N PRO A 186 11.75 9.90 21.58
CA PRO A 186 12.89 9.01 21.67
C PRO A 186 12.36 7.59 21.80
N ALA A 187 12.79 6.69 20.90
CA ALA A 187 12.69 5.25 21.15
C ALA A 187 13.08 5.02 22.62
N PRO A 188 12.37 4.16 23.37
CA PRO A 188 12.55 4.00 24.82
C PRO A 188 14.03 4.03 25.10
N ARG A 189 14.43 5.08 25.83
CA ARG A 189 15.79 5.55 25.97
C ARG A 189 16.66 4.38 26.44
N ALA A 190 17.24 3.65 25.50
CA ALA A 190 18.32 2.70 25.73
C ALA A 190 19.63 3.45 26.12
N ALA A 191 19.51 4.68 26.62
CA ALA A 191 20.58 5.62 26.88
C ALA A 191 20.29 6.45 28.15
N LEU A 192 19.55 5.90 29.12
CA LEU A 192 19.95 6.12 30.51
C LEU A 192 20.98 5.04 30.80
N ALA A 193 22.25 5.46 30.79
CA ALA A 193 23.35 4.69 31.35
C ALA A 193 23.02 4.35 32.81
N LEU A 194 22.42 3.20 33.04
CA LEU A 194 22.57 2.48 34.29
C LEU A 194 23.92 1.75 34.19
N PRO A 195 24.83 1.87 35.18
CA PRO A 195 26.02 1.06 35.19
C PRO A 195 25.58 -0.41 35.12
N ALA A 196 26.21 -1.16 34.22
CA ALA A 196 25.90 -2.57 33.99
C ALA A 196 25.84 -3.31 35.34
N PRO A 197 24.78 -4.08 35.64
CA PRO A 197 24.88 -5.04 36.73
C PRO A 197 25.94 -6.06 36.33
N GLU A 198 27.06 -6.06 37.03
CA GLU A 198 28.03 -7.16 37.03
C GLU A 198 27.31 -8.44 37.48
N SER A 199 26.74 -9.15 36.52
CA SER A 199 26.27 -10.52 36.72
C SER A 199 26.33 -11.24 35.39
N MET A 200 27.52 -11.77 35.10
CA MET A 200 27.70 -12.82 34.09
C MET A 200 26.82 -14.02 34.49
N PRO A 201 25.84 -14.47 33.68
CA PRO A 201 25.20 -15.74 33.93
C PRO A 201 26.19 -16.86 33.56
N SER A 202 26.96 -17.29 34.56
CA SER A 202 27.63 -18.57 34.56
C SER A 202 26.56 -19.66 34.57
N GLY A 203 26.44 -20.39 33.47
CA GLY A 203 25.49 -21.49 33.37
C GLY A 203 25.47 -22.19 32.01
N PRO A 204 24.90 -23.41 31.95
CA PRO A 204 24.98 -24.37 30.84
C PRO A 204 24.39 -23.87 29.49
N LYS A 205 23.78 -22.69 29.46
CA LYS A 205 23.21 -22.07 28.25
C LYS A 205 24.29 -21.65 27.24
N ARG A 206 25.51 -21.33 27.67
CA ARG A 206 26.59 -20.88 26.76
C ARG A 206 27.14 -22.02 25.89
N GLU A 207 27.23 -23.23 26.44
CA GLU A 207 27.59 -24.43 25.69
C GLU A 207 26.51 -24.86 24.69
N VAL A 208 25.23 -24.75 25.07
CA VAL A 208 24.14 -25.11 24.16
C VAL A 208 24.13 -24.16 22.97
N LEU A 209 24.34 -22.87 23.20
CA LEU A 209 24.41 -21.86 22.14
C LEU A 209 25.64 -22.03 21.26
N SER A 210 26.81 -22.40 21.81
CA SER A 210 28.00 -22.67 20.99
C SER A 210 27.85 -23.94 20.14
N LYS A 211 27.23 -25.00 20.69
CA LYS A 211 26.89 -26.23 19.96
C LYS A 211 25.88 -25.95 18.84
N LEU A 212 24.88 -25.08 19.08
CA LEU A 212 23.92 -24.67 18.05
C LEU A 212 24.57 -23.85 16.93
N ALA A 213 25.49 -22.94 17.28
CA ALA A 213 26.22 -22.14 16.32
C ALA A 213 27.12 -23.01 15.40
N ALA A 214 27.84 -23.98 15.98
CA ALA A 214 28.66 -24.92 15.22
C ALA A 214 27.83 -25.80 14.28
N LEU A 215 26.64 -26.25 14.72
CA LEU A 215 25.72 -26.98 13.86
C LEU A 215 25.24 -26.12 12.69
N ARG A 216 24.86 -24.85 12.94
CA ARG A 216 24.41 -23.92 11.90
C ARG A 216 25.45 -23.72 10.81
N GLU A 217 26.72 -23.55 11.19
CA GLU A 217 27.81 -23.39 10.21
C GLU A 217 28.09 -24.67 9.42
N ALA A 218 28.05 -25.84 10.08
CA ALA A 218 28.18 -27.13 9.40
C ALA A 218 27.04 -27.38 8.39
N PHE A 219 25.82 -26.92 8.69
CA PHE A 219 24.69 -26.96 7.77
C PHE A 219 24.81 -25.95 6.62
N ALA A 220 25.32 -24.74 6.89
CA ALA A 220 25.54 -23.72 5.86
C ALA A 220 26.57 -24.19 4.82
N LEU A 221 27.66 -24.81 5.26
CA LEU A 221 28.70 -25.36 4.37
C LEU A 221 28.19 -26.56 3.54
N LYS A 222 27.24 -27.34 4.06
CA LYS A 222 26.58 -28.43 3.30
C LYS A 222 25.48 -27.92 2.36
N ALA A 223 24.80 -26.83 2.70
CA ALA A 223 23.74 -26.24 1.88
C ALA A 223 24.29 -25.63 0.57
N ALA A 224 25.54 -25.16 0.58
CA ALA A 224 26.22 -24.65 -0.62
C ALA A 224 26.51 -25.71 -1.70
N ARG A 225 26.33 -27.01 -1.42
CA ARG A 225 26.58 -28.10 -2.39
C ARG A 225 25.47 -28.32 -3.43
N PHE A 226 24.29 -27.73 -3.24
CA PHE A 226 23.16 -27.95 -4.13
C PHE A 226 22.62 -26.61 -4.61
N THR A 227 22.50 -26.45 -5.93
CA THR A 227 21.92 -25.24 -6.49
C THR A 227 20.43 -25.15 -6.15
N PRO A 228 19.83 -23.94 -6.06
CA PRO A 228 18.41 -23.77 -5.75
C PRO A 228 17.48 -24.60 -6.66
N VAL A 229 17.87 -24.77 -7.93
CA VAL A 229 17.18 -25.58 -8.93
C VAL A 229 17.16 -27.07 -8.55
N GLN A 230 18.27 -27.61 -8.03
CA GLN A 230 18.36 -29.00 -7.59
C GLN A 230 17.55 -29.26 -6.31
N VAL A 231 17.53 -28.30 -5.39
CA VAL A 231 16.73 -28.37 -4.16
C VAL A 231 15.23 -28.36 -4.49
N GLN A 232 14.80 -27.48 -5.40
CA GLN A 232 13.41 -27.43 -5.86
C GLN A 232 13.01 -28.71 -6.61
N ALA A 233 13.88 -29.26 -7.47
CA ALA A 233 13.62 -30.52 -8.16
C ALA A 233 13.45 -31.71 -7.19
N ARG A 234 14.27 -31.77 -6.12
CA ARG A 234 14.14 -32.81 -5.08
C ARG A 234 12.87 -32.63 -4.25
N ALA A 235 12.55 -31.40 -3.86
CA ALA A 235 11.31 -31.09 -3.13
C ALA A 235 10.07 -31.44 -3.98
N GLY A 236 10.10 -31.18 -5.28
CA GLY A 236 9.04 -31.57 -6.23
C GLY A 236 8.84 -33.09 -6.28
N ARG A 237 9.93 -33.87 -6.39
CA ARG A 237 9.86 -35.34 -6.39
C ARG A 237 9.29 -35.90 -5.08
N MET A 238 9.63 -35.30 -3.94
CA MET A 238 9.10 -35.70 -2.64
C MET A 238 7.60 -35.39 -2.51
N ARG A 239 7.15 -34.22 -2.96
CA ARG A 239 5.70 -33.89 -2.98
C ARG A 239 4.93 -34.85 -3.88
N LEU A 240 5.47 -35.18 -5.05
CA LEU A 240 4.86 -36.13 -5.98
C LEU A 240 4.78 -37.54 -5.38
N SER A 241 5.82 -38.02 -4.71
CA SER A 241 5.78 -39.35 -4.06
C SER A 241 4.80 -39.39 -2.89
N GLN A 242 4.69 -38.29 -2.13
CA GLN A 242 3.74 -38.17 -1.03
C GLN A 242 2.30 -38.11 -1.53
N ALA A 243 2.04 -37.38 -2.63
CA ALA A 243 0.74 -37.35 -3.29
C ALA A 243 0.35 -38.74 -3.82
N LYS A 244 1.28 -39.48 -4.44
CA LYS A 244 1.05 -40.86 -4.88
C LYS A 244 0.71 -41.80 -3.71
N ARG A 245 1.42 -41.67 -2.58
CA ARG A 245 1.12 -42.47 -1.38
C ARG A 245 -0.25 -42.14 -0.78
N ARG A 246 -0.63 -40.87 -0.74
CA ARG A 246 -1.95 -40.44 -0.26
C ARG A 246 -3.07 -40.94 -1.17
N ALA A 247 -2.89 -40.84 -2.48
CA ALA A 247 -3.85 -41.36 -3.46
C ALA A 247 -3.98 -42.90 -3.34
N ALA A 248 -2.87 -43.62 -3.22
CA ALA A 248 -2.91 -45.07 -3.04
C ALA A 248 -3.60 -45.48 -1.72
N ALA A 249 -3.38 -44.74 -0.63
CA ALA A 249 -4.07 -44.98 0.64
C ALA A 249 -5.58 -44.72 0.55
N ALA A 250 -5.99 -43.64 -0.14
CA ALA A 250 -7.41 -43.33 -0.35
C ALA A 250 -8.11 -44.40 -1.20
N VAL A 251 -7.45 -44.91 -2.25
CA VAL A 251 -7.98 -45.99 -3.09
C VAL A 251 -8.13 -47.29 -2.29
N ALA A 252 -7.16 -47.64 -1.44
CA ALA A 252 -7.24 -48.81 -0.58
C ALA A 252 -8.39 -48.71 0.44
N GLN A 253 -8.64 -47.53 1.01
CA GLN A 253 -9.76 -47.28 1.91
C GLN A 253 -11.12 -47.43 1.21
N HIS A 254 -11.25 -46.95 -0.03
CA HIS A 254 -12.47 -47.13 -0.81
C HIS A 254 -12.74 -48.59 -1.20
N GLN A 255 -11.69 -49.37 -1.52
CA GLN A 255 -11.84 -50.79 -1.85
C GLN A 255 -12.24 -51.64 -0.64
N GLN A 256 -11.79 -51.28 0.57
CA GLN A 256 -12.21 -51.94 1.82
C GLN A 256 -13.65 -51.58 2.24
N GLY A 257 -14.14 -50.39 1.86
CA GLY A 257 -15.53 -49.96 2.11
C GLY A 257 -16.54 -50.40 1.05
N SER A 258 -16.11 -51.08 -0.02
CA SER A 258 -16.97 -51.58 -1.12
C SER A 258 -16.97 -53.10 -1.28
N GLN A 259 -16.41 -53.85 -0.32
CA GLN A 259 -16.72 -55.29 -0.21
C GLN A 259 -18.02 -55.45 0.61
N PRO A 260 -19.08 -56.05 0.03
CA PRO A 260 -20.38 -56.23 0.68
C PRO A 260 -20.35 -57.23 1.83
#